data_AF-W4L4D5-F1
#
_entry.id   AF-W4L4D5-F1
#
_cell.length_a   1.000
_cell.length_b   1.000
_cell.length_c   1.000
_cell.angle_alpha   90.00
_cell.angle_beta   90.00
_cell.angle_gamma   90.00
#
_symmetry.space_group_name_H-M   'P 1'
#
loop_
_entity.id
_entity.type
_entity.pdbx_description
1 polymer ?
#
loop_
_entity_poly.entity_id
_entity_poly.type
_entity_poly.pdbx_seq_one_letter_code
_entity_poly.pdbx_strand_id
1 'polypeptide(L)'
;MGINRNKRDMIVDLKTAEGQAIIRDLVTWCDVLVQNMRPGAADEYGFGYETLREDHPGLIYVTNTGYGPHGPLKDMPGFDMVMQGIGGVMHRGEEQPEIYRYFPPADMATGMLIAYAVSAALYHRERTGQGQLVDTSLFGTMLALQSGILFFGQDPPPFVIHEIVPYIPTYRAYHIPSD
;
A
#
# COMPACT_ATOMS: atom_id res chain seq x y z
N MET A 1 1.01 17.88 5.98
CA MET A 1 0.17 17.55 4.80
C MET A 1 -1.04 16.78 5.30
N GLY A 2 -2.27 17.24 5.06
CA GLY A 2 -3.48 16.51 5.47
C GLY A 2 -3.91 15.51 4.41
N ILE A 3 -4.01 14.22 4.74
CA ILE A 3 -4.37 13.13 3.81
C ILE A 3 -5.88 12.82 3.76
N ASN A 4 -6.71 13.64 4.41
CA ASN A 4 -8.17 13.45 4.51
C ASN A 4 -8.99 14.63 3.99
N ARG A 5 -8.37 15.56 3.25
CA ARG A 5 -9.12 16.66 2.60
C ARG A 5 -10.20 16.07 1.68
N ASN A 6 -11.37 16.69 1.66
CA ASN A 6 -12.55 16.31 0.86
C ASN A 6 -13.28 15.02 1.30
N LYS A 7 -12.93 14.43 2.45
CA LYS A 7 -13.70 13.33 3.04
C LYS A 7 -14.81 13.86 3.95
N ARG A 8 -15.88 13.09 4.10
CA ARG A 8 -16.88 13.25 5.17
C ARG A 8 -16.64 12.13 6.18
N ASP A 9 -16.64 12.47 7.46
CA ASP A 9 -16.31 11.53 8.53
C ASP A 9 -17.58 11.13 9.30
N MET A 10 -17.65 9.86 9.70
CA MET A 10 -18.66 9.31 10.59
C MET A 10 -17.98 8.33 11.55
N ILE A 11 -18.32 8.40 12.82
CA ILE A 11 -17.78 7.50 13.85
C ILE A 11 -18.73 6.32 13.99
N VAL A 12 -18.21 5.10 13.85
CA VAL A 12 -18.97 3.86 13.94
C VAL A 12 -18.19 2.86 14.80
N ASP A 13 -18.86 2.25 15.78
CA ASP A 13 -18.28 1.15 16.56
C ASP A 13 -18.60 -0.22 15.93
N LEU A 14 -17.63 -0.77 15.21
CA LEU A 14 -17.73 -2.06 14.51
C LEU A 14 -17.90 -3.27 15.44
N LYS A 15 -17.71 -3.10 16.76
CA LYS A 15 -17.92 -4.16 17.75
C LYS A 15 -19.39 -4.34 18.12
N THR A 16 -20.25 -3.41 17.72
CA THR A 16 -21.69 -3.46 18.00
C THR A 16 -22.46 -3.97 16.78
N ALA A 17 -23.58 -4.66 17.01
CA ALA A 17 -24.46 -5.10 15.92
C ALA A 17 -25.00 -3.91 15.10
N GLU A 18 -25.26 -2.79 15.77
CA GLU A 18 -25.69 -1.53 15.13
C GLU A 18 -24.60 -0.97 14.20
N GLY A 19 -23.35 -0.88 14.68
CA GLY A 19 -22.26 -0.38 13.85
C GLY A 19 -21.96 -1.26 12.64
N GLN A 20 -22.05 -2.58 12.80
CA GLN A 20 -21.94 -3.51 11.67
C GLN A 20 -23.10 -3.36 10.68
N ALA A 21 -24.32 -3.13 11.15
CA ALA A 21 -25.47 -2.87 10.30
C ALA A 21 -25.28 -1.57 9.51
N ILE A 22 -24.79 -0.50 10.15
CA ILE A 22 -24.46 0.76 9.47
C ILE A 22 -23.49 0.50 8.31
N ILE A 23 -22.38 -0.23 8.52
CA ILE A 23 -21.42 -0.50 7.44
C ILE A 23 -22.06 -1.29 6.29
N ARG A 24 -22.86 -2.33 6.58
CA ARG A 24 -23.54 -3.10 5.54
C ARG A 24 -24.51 -2.23 4.74
N ASP A 25 -25.29 -1.39 5.42
CA ASP A 25 -26.14 -0.41 4.76
C ASP A 25 -25.30 0.57 3.93
N LEU A 26 -24.10 0.93 4.41
CA LEU A 26 -23.26 1.83 3.64
C LEU A 26 -22.73 1.22 2.34
N VAL A 27 -22.40 -0.06 2.36
CA VAL A 27 -21.91 -0.77 1.16
C VAL A 27 -22.92 -0.72 0.03
N THR A 28 -24.24 -0.70 0.34
CA THR A 28 -25.31 -0.68 -0.68
C THR A 28 -25.27 0.52 -1.62
N TRP A 29 -24.65 1.64 -1.20
CA TRP A 29 -24.51 2.86 -2.00
C TRP A 29 -23.07 3.15 -2.43
N CYS A 30 -22.10 2.30 -2.04
CA CYS A 30 -20.70 2.50 -2.35
C CYS A 30 -20.29 1.79 -3.64
N ASP A 31 -19.57 2.50 -4.51
CA ASP A 31 -18.88 1.89 -5.65
C ASP A 31 -17.60 1.18 -5.24
N VAL A 32 -16.91 1.74 -4.23
CA VAL A 32 -15.58 1.32 -3.79
C VAL A 32 -15.54 1.31 -2.27
N LEU A 33 -15.17 0.17 -1.68
CA LEU A 33 -14.84 0.06 -0.26
C LEU A 33 -13.32 -0.08 -0.12
N VAL A 34 -12.70 0.74 0.73
CA VAL A 34 -11.26 0.66 1.00
C VAL A 34 -11.02 0.41 2.48
N GLN A 35 -10.30 -0.65 2.81
CA GLN A 35 -9.89 -0.94 4.18
C GLN A 35 -8.45 -1.48 4.22
N ASN A 36 -7.76 -1.21 5.33
CA ASN A 36 -6.40 -1.65 5.61
C ASN A 36 -6.28 -2.33 6.98
N MET A 37 -7.32 -3.04 7.38
CA MET A 37 -7.37 -3.79 8.63
C MET A 37 -6.48 -5.05 8.53
N ARG A 38 -6.18 -5.64 9.68
CA ARG A 38 -5.47 -6.94 9.71
C ARG A 38 -6.27 -8.00 8.94
N PRO A 39 -5.61 -8.99 8.33
CA PRO A 39 -6.31 -10.10 7.68
C PRO A 39 -7.38 -10.72 8.60
N GLY A 40 -8.56 -11.00 8.05
CA GLY A 40 -9.69 -11.57 8.78
C GLY A 40 -10.54 -10.58 9.59
N ALA A 41 -10.03 -9.38 9.91
CA ALA A 41 -10.76 -8.45 10.77
C ALA A 41 -12.08 -7.93 10.13
N ALA A 42 -12.09 -7.68 8.82
CA ALA A 42 -13.30 -7.27 8.12
C ALA A 42 -14.35 -8.40 8.08
N ASP A 43 -13.89 -9.66 7.97
CA ASP A 43 -14.76 -10.84 8.02
C ASP A 43 -15.39 -10.99 9.41
N GLU A 44 -14.60 -10.81 10.49
CA GLU A 44 -15.09 -10.80 11.88
C GLU A 44 -16.18 -9.74 12.13
N TYR A 45 -16.12 -8.61 11.42
CA TYR A 45 -17.12 -7.55 11.49
C TYR A 45 -18.25 -7.68 10.45
N GLY A 46 -18.24 -8.75 9.64
CA GLY A 46 -19.33 -9.08 8.72
C GLY A 46 -19.41 -8.19 7.48
N PHE A 47 -18.28 -7.62 7.03
CA PHE A 47 -18.18 -6.88 5.78
C PHE A 47 -16.99 -7.33 4.91
N GLY A 48 -16.58 -8.59 5.06
CA GLY A 48 -15.58 -9.23 4.21
C GLY A 48 -15.98 -9.27 2.73
N TYR A 49 -14.98 -9.40 1.84
CA TYR A 49 -15.21 -9.35 0.39
C TYR A 49 -16.20 -10.40 -0.10
N GLU A 50 -16.02 -11.66 0.28
CA GLU A 50 -16.90 -12.74 -0.19
C GLU A 50 -18.35 -12.52 0.27
N THR A 51 -18.55 -12.07 1.52
CA THR A 51 -19.88 -11.72 2.05
C THR A 51 -20.53 -10.59 1.25
N LEU A 52 -19.80 -9.51 0.97
CA LEU A 52 -20.39 -8.36 0.29
C LEU A 52 -20.60 -8.60 -1.21
N ARG A 53 -19.77 -9.43 -1.85
CA ARG A 53 -19.83 -9.70 -3.29
C ARG A 53 -21.13 -10.38 -3.70
N GLU A 54 -21.69 -11.24 -2.85
CA GLU A 54 -22.94 -11.95 -3.12
C GLU A 54 -24.10 -10.98 -3.35
N ASP A 55 -24.21 -9.96 -2.49
CA ASP A 55 -25.27 -8.95 -2.56
C ASP A 55 -24.91 -7.76 -3.46
N HIS A 56 -23.61 -7.52 -3.68
CA HIS A 56 -23.08 -6.38 -4.43
C HIS A 56 -22.04 -6.81 -5.47
N PRO A 57 -22.44 -7.51 -6.56
CA PRO A 57 -21.51 -8.03 -7.57
C PRO A 57 -20.72 -6.93 -8.31
N GLY A 58 -21.18 -5.68 -8.27
CA GLY A 58 -20.51 -4.50 -8.83
C GLY A 58 -19.50 -3.82 -7.88
N LEU A 59 -19.33 -4.30 -6.65
CA LEU A 59 -18.47 -3.66 -5.65
C LEU A 59 -16.99 -3.82 -5.99
N ILE A 60 -16.22 -2.73 -5.92
CA ILE A 60 -14.76 -2.79 -5.92
C ILE A 60 -14.31 -2.78 -4.46
N TYR A 61 -13.78 -3.90 -4.01
CA TYR A 61 -13.32 -4.07 -2.64
C TYR A 61 -11.81 -3.97 -2.61
N VAL A 62 -11.26 -3.03 -1.84
CA VAL A 62 -9.83 -2.86 -1.66
C VAL A 62 -9.42 -3.34 -0.28
N THR A 63 -8.45 -4.25 -0.25
CA THR A 63 -7.72 -4.64 0.95
C THR A 63 -6.26 -4.29 0.80
N ASN A 64 -5.67 -3.69 1.84
CA ASN A 64 -4.25 -3.43 1.90
C ASN A 64 -3.68 -3.82 3.27
N THR A 65 -2.70 -4.72 3.29
CA THR A 65 -2.03 -5.12 4.53
C THR A 65 -0.51 -4.93 4.42
N GLY A 66 0.22 -5.21 5.50
CA GLY A 66 1.68 -5.14 5.48
C GLY A 66 2.31 -6.04 4.43
N TYR A 67 1.91 -7.31 4.42
CA TYR A 67 2.58 -8.38 3.66
C TYR A 67 1.67 -9.05 2.61
N GLY A 68 0.40 -8.66 2.53
CA GLY A 68 -0.61 -9.31 1.70
C GLY A 68 -1.29 -10.47 2.43
N PRO A 69 -2.21 -11.20 1.79
CA PRO A 69 -3.00 -12.25 2.42
C PRO A 69 -2.32 -13.62 2.41
N HIS A 70 -1.15 -13.74 1.78
CA HIS A 70 -0.48 -15.01 1.54
C HIS A 70 0.94 -15.03 2.11
N GLY A 71 1.45 -16.24 2.34
CA GLY A 71 2.81 -16.46 2.83
C GLY A 71 2.94 -16.39 4.36
N PRO A 72 4.15 -16.67 4.88
CA PRO A 72 4.39 -16.84 6.31
C PRO A 72 4.28 -15.53 7.10
N LEU A 73 4.37 -14.38 6.44
CA LEU A 73 4.34 -13.06 7.08
C LEU A 73 2.95 -12.40 7.07
N LYS A 74 1.93 -13.06 6.51
CA LYS A 74 0.60 -12.46 6.30
C LYS A 74 -0.02 -11.84 7.56
N ASP A 75 0.21 -12.46 8.73
CA ASP A 75 -0.37 -12.05 10.02
C ASP A 75 0.54 -11.10 10.81
N MET A 76 1.71 -10.75 10.26
CA MET A 76 2.66 -9.86 10.92
C MET A 76 2.22 -8.40 10.80
N PRO A 77 2.49 -7.56 11.82
CA PRO A 77 2.22 -6.13 11.74
C PRO A 77 3.07 -5.48 10.64
N GLY A 78 2.44 -4.65 9.82
CA GLY A 78 3.09 -3.93 8.74
C GLY A 78 3.06 -2.43 8.98
N PHE A 79 4.24 -1.81 8.97
CA PHE A 79 4.42 -0.36 9.01
C PHE A 79 5.44 0.02 7.94
N ASP A 80 5.31 1.22 7.37
CA ASP A 80 6.21 1.71 6.32
C ASP A 80 7.70 1.53 6.67
N MET A 81 8.11 1.92 7.88
CA MET A 81 9.47 1.74 8.37
C MET A 81 9.96 0.29 8.31
N VAL A 82 9.11 -0.67 8.66
CA VAL A 82 9.44 -2.10 8.56
C VAL A 82 9.62 -2.50 7.11
N MET A 83 8.76 -2.00 6.21
CA MET A 83 8.81 -2.27 4.77
C MET A 83 10.05 -1.67 4.13
N GLN A 84 10.47 -0.48 4.55
CA GLN A 84 11.73 0.11 4.13
C GLN A 84 12.93 -0.75 4.53
N GLY A 85 12.92 -1.34 5.73
CA GLY A 85 13.96 -2.24 6.21
C GLY A 85 13.99 -3.56 5.43
N ILE A 86 12.90 -4.34 5.51
CA ILE A 86 12.84 -5.67 4.90
C ILE A 86 12.81 -5.63 3.36
N GLY A 87 12.32 -4.53 2.77
CA GLY A 87 12.37 -4.27 1.34
C GLY A 87 13.72 -3.72 0.85
N GLY A 88 14.70 -3.52 1.74
CA GLY A 88 16.07 -3.14 1.39
C GLY A 88 16.28 -1.66 1.06
N VAL A 89 15.29 -0.79 1.28
CA VAL A 89 15.41 0.67 1.04
C VAL A 89 16.35 1.35 2.03
N MET A 90 16.35 0.91 3.29
CA MET A 90 17.22 1.48 4.33
C MET A 90 18.71 1.24 4.03
N HIS A 91 19.03 0.09 3.42
CA HIS A 91 20.38 -0.26 2.98
C HIS A 91 20.90 0.60 1.82
N ARG A 92 20.08 1.53 1.30
CA ARG A 92 20.44 2.36 0.14
C ARG A 92 20.95 3.70 0.65
N GLY A 93 22.20 4.03 0.36
CA GLY A 93 22.79 5.33 0.70
C GLY A 93 24.25 5.21 1.14
N GLU A 94 24.95 6.34 1.16
CA GLU A 94 26.33 6.47 1.65
C GLU A 94 26.40 6.57 3.19
N GLU A 95 25.28 6.93 3.82
CA GLU A 95 25.23 7.18 5.26
C GLU A 95 25.26 5.87 6.06
N GLN A 96 26.15 5.83 7.05
CA GLN A 96 26.28 4.74 8.01
C GLN A 96 26.07 5.30 9.43
N PRO A 97 25.15 4.76 10.24
CA PRO A 97 24.31 3.58 9.96
C PRO A 97 23.19 3.87 8.94
N GLU A 98 22.59 2.80 8.40
CA GLU A 98 21.44 2.87 7.51
C GLU A 98 20.33 3.79 8.07
N ILE A 99 19.84 4.70 7.22
CA ILE A 99 18.86 5.71 7.63
C ILE A 99 17.45 5.36 7.16
N TYR A 100 16.50 5.48 8.09
CA TYR A 100 15.08 5.55 7.77
C TYR A 100 14.80 6.74 6.85
N ARG A 101 14.06 6.52 5.76
CA ARG A 101 13.56 7.62 4.94
C ARG A 101 12.39 8.26 5.67
N TYR A 102 12.52 9.55 5.99
CA TYR A 102 11.51 10.28 6.76
C TYR A 102 10.15 10.35 6.05
N PHE A 103 10.18 10.46 4.72
CA PHE A 103 9.00 10.29 3.88
C PHE A 103 8.63 8.80 3.85
N PRO A 104 7.35 8.40 3.94
CA PRO A 104 6.93 6.99 3.92
C PRO A 104 6.69 6.48 2.48
N PRO A 105 7.71 5.92 1.78
CA PRO A 105 7.59 5.49 0.39
C PRO A 105 6.62 4.33 0.20
N ALA A 106 6.53 3.39 1.14
CA ALA A 106 5.63 2.25 1.05
C ALA A 106 4.19 2.76 1.07
N ASP A 107 3.83 3.54 2.09
CA ASP A 107 2.45 4.04 2.25
C ASP A 107 2.03 4.90 1.05
N MET A 108 2.90 5.82 0.62
CA MET A 108 2.57 6.75 -0.46
C MET A 108 2.48 6.05 -1.82
N ALA A 109 3.43 5.17 -2.13
CA ALA A 109 3.38 4.41 -3.39
C ALA A 109 2.21 3.42 -3.40
N THR A 110 1.92 2.76 -2.28
CA THR A 110 0.79 1.83 -2.20
C THR A 110 -0.53 2.57 -2.37
N GLY A 111 -0.69 3.76 -1.77
CA GLY A 111 -1.86 4.61 -1.99
C GLY A 111 -2.05 4.99 -3.47
N MET A 112 -0.97 5.31 -4.18
CA MET A 112 -1.01 5.60 -5.62
C MET A 112 -1.39 4.35 -6.45
N LEU A 113 -0.82 3.19 -6.12
CA LEU A 113 -1.15 1.93 -6.80
C LEU A 113 -2.59 1.50 -6.54
N ILE A 114 -3.11 1.71 -5.33
CA ILE A 114 -4.53 1.50 -5.02
C ILE A 114 -5.41 2.40 -5.89
N ALA A 115 -5.10 3.69 -5.98
CA ALA A 115 -5.89 4.62 -6.81
C ALA A 115 -5.90 4.20 -8.29
N TYR A 116 -4.75 3.75 -8.80
CA TYR A 116 -4.65 3.21 -10.16
C TYR A 116 -5.45 1.92 -10.34
N ALA A 117 -5.31 0.96 -9.43
CA ALA A 117 -6.02 -0.31 -9.46
C ALA A 117 -7.54 -0.12 -9.36
N VAL A 118 -8.01 0.78 -8.49
CA VAL A 118 -9.43 1.17 -8.40
C VAL A 118 -9.92 1.78 -9.70
N SER A 119 -9.14 2.67 -10.32
CA SER A 119 -9.51 3.28 -11.62
C SER A 119 -9.64 2.22 -12.72
N ALA A 120 -8.70 1.27 -12.78
CA ALA A 120 -8.76 0.15 -13.71
C ALA A 120 -9.94 -0.78 -13.42
N ALA A 121 -10.25 -1.02 -12.13
CA ALA A 121 -11.37 -1.85 -11.72
C ALA A 121 -12.73 -1.22 -12.05
N LEU A 122 -12.87 0.10 -11.89
CA LEU A 122 -14.04 0.86 -12.31
C LEU A 122 -14.22 0.75 -13.83
N TYR A 123 -13.14 0.90 -14.60
CA TYR A 123 -13.19 0.72 -16.05
C TYR A 123 -13.59 -0.71 -16.46
N HIS A 124 -13.07 -1.74 -15.78
CA HIS A 124 -13.49 -3.12 -15.98
C HIS A 124 -14.98 -3.30 -15.71
N ARG A 125 -15.49 -2.72 -14.61
CA ARG A 125 -16.88 -2.79 -14.21
C ARG A 125 -17.81 -2.16 -15.25
N GLU A 126 -17.45 -1.01 -15.82
CA GLU A 126 -18.24 -0.39 -16.90
C GLU A 126 -18.43 -1.29 -18.12
N ARG A 127 -17.48 -2.20 -18.37
CA ARG A 127 -17.53 -3.11 -19.53
C ARG A 127 -18.23 -4.44 -19.25
N THR A 128 -18.26 -4.85 -17.99
CA THR A 128 -18.67 -6.22 -17.61
C THR A 128 -19.85 -6.25 -16.64
N GLY A 129 -20.16 -5.13 -15.99
CA GLY A 129 -21.07 -5.05 -14.84
C GLY A 129 -20.50 -5.66 -13.55
N GLN A 130 -19.26 -6.15 -13.56
CA GLN A 130 -18.66 -6.89 -12.45
C GLN A 130 -17.56 -6.08 -11.75
N GLY A 131 -17.67 -6.00 -10.44
CA GLY A 131 -16.62 -5.54 -9.54
C GLY A 131 -15.53 -6.59 -9.33
N GLN A 132 -14.60 -6.32 -8.42
CA GLN A 132 -13.50 -7.23 -8.09
C GLN A 132 -12.81 -6.85 -6.78
N LEU A 133 -12.04 -7.80 -6.25
CA LEU A 133 -11.09 -7.58 -5.17
C LEU A 133 -9.80 -6.96 -5.72
N VAL A 134 -9.43 -5.81 -5.18
CA VAL A 134 -8.09 -5.23 -5.29
C VAL A 134 -7.34 -5.57 -4.01
N ASP A 135 -6.40 -6.50 -4.14
CA ASP A 135 -5.52 -6.91 -3.04
C ASP A 135 -4.11 -6.38 -3.27
N THR A 136 -3.55 -5.74 -2.25
CA THR A 136 -2.20 -5.18 -2.29
C THR A 136 -1.52 -5.24 -0.93
N SER A 137 -0.23 -4.95 -0.93
CA SER A 137 0.54 -4.88 0.29
C SER A 137 1.64 -3.82 0.22
N LEU A 138 1.97 -3.28 1.39
CA LEU A 138 3.11 -2.37 1.52
C LEU A 138 4.41 -3.07 1.10
N PHE A 139 4.60 -4.34 1.48
CA PHE A 139 5.79 -5.11 1.12
C PHE A 139 5.89 -5.35 -0.40
N GLY A 140 4.80 -5.81 -1.03
CA GLY A 140 4.77 -6.03 -2.47
C GLY A 140 5.03 -4.74 -3.25
N THR A 141 4.47 -3.63 -2.79
CA THR A 141 4.76 -2.30 -3.35
C THR A 141 6.23 -1.94 -3.20
N MET A 142 6.82 -2.20 -2.03
CA MET A 142 8.22 -1.89 -1.80
C MET A 142 9.16 -2.67 -2.72
N LEU A 143 8.88 -3.96 -2.91
CA LEU A 143 9.63 -4.79 -3.86
C LEU A 143 9.45 -4.29 -5.30
N ALA A 144 8.25 -3.85 -5.68
CA ALA A 144 8.01 -3.27 -7.00
C ALA A 144 8.83 -2.00 -7.24
N LEU A 145 8.96 -1.12 -6.24
CA LEU A 145 9.82 0.07 -6.29
C LEU A 145 11.31 -0.29 -6.43
N GLN A 146 11.71 -1.46 -5.90
CA GLN A 146 13.09 -1.98 -5.99
C GLN A 146 13.31 -2.92 -7.19
N SER A 147 12.30 -3.14 -8.04
CA SER A 147 12.32 -4.17 -9.09
C SER A 147 13.54 -4.10 -10.01
N GLY A 148 13.96 -2.90 -10.40
CA GLY A 148 15.13 -2.70 -11.26
C GLY A 148 16.44 -3.20 -10.65
N ILE A 149 16.54 -3.26 -9.33
CA ILE A 149 17.74 -3.69 -8.60
C ILE A 149 17.66 -5.16 -8.22
N LEU A 150 16.48 -5.61 -7.78
CA LEU A 150 16.22 -7.03 -7.48
C LEU A 150 16.50 -7.93 -8.71
N PHE A 151 16.36 -7.39 -9.92
CA PHE A 151 16.65 -8.09 -11.16
C PHE A 151 18.10 -8.58 -11.29
N PHE A 152 19.07 -7.89 -10.66
CA PHE A 152 20.48 -8.23 -10.80
C PHE A 152 20.96 -9.35 -9.86
N GLY A 153 20.11 -9.85 -8.95
CA GLY A 153 20.33 -11.10 -8.21
C GLY A 153 21.57 -11.17 -7.31
N GLN A 154 22.32 -10.09 -7.17
CA GLN A 154 23.45 -9.97 -6.25
C GLN A 154 22.98 -9.19 -5.03
N ASP A 155 23.48 -9.52 -3.83
CA ASP A 155 23.40 -8.61 -2.67
C ASP A 155 23.96 -7.28 -3.13
N PRO A 156 23.10 -6.27 -3.40
CA PRO A 156 23.61 -5.04 -3.96
C PRO A 156 24.45 -4.39 -2.86
N PRO A 157 25.71 -4.01 -3.12
CA PRO A 157 26.46 -3.22 -2.17
C PRO A 157 25.63 -1.98 -1.78
N PRO A 158 25.87 -1.37 -0.61
CA PRO A 158 25.17 -0.16 -0.17
C PRO A 158 25.03 0.80 -1.34
N PHE A 159 23.80 1.06 -1.77
CA PHE A 159 23.57 1.61 -3.10
C PHE A 159 23.86 3.10 -3.10
N VAL A 160 25.10 3.41 -3.42
CA VAL A 160 25.57 4.74 -3.70
C VAL A 160 25.35 4.97 -5.19
N ILE A 161 24.39 5.82 -5.57
CA ILE A 161 24.07 6.00 -6.99
C ILE A 161 25.30 6.45 -7.80
N HIS A 162 26.21 7.19 -7.17
CA HIS A 162 27.48 7.60 -7.76
C HIS A 162 28.39 6.41 -8.15
N GLU A 163 28.30 5.25 -7.48
CA GLU A 163 29.09 4.06 -7.81
C GLU A 163 28.56 3.28 -9.03
N ILE A 164 27.29 3.48 -9.40
CA ILE A 164 26.63 2.73 -10.48
C ILE A 164 26.61 3.50 -11.79
N VAL A 165 26.54 4.82 -11.68
CA VAL A 165 26.75 5.74 -12.81
C VAL A 165 27.98 6.62 -12.52
N PRO A 166 29.18 6.03 -12.32
CA PRO A 166 30.39 6.78 -12.00
C PRO A 166 30.79 7.73 -13.14
N TYR A 167 30.30 7.45 -14.35
CA TYR A 167 30.48 8.26 -15.55
C TYR A 167 29.51 9.45 -15.64
N ILE A 168 28.52 9.58 -14.73
CA ILE A 168 27.60 10.73 -14.66
C ILE A 168 27.98 11.57 -13.44
N PRO A 169 28.91 12.53 -13.57
CA PRO A 169 29.43 13.29 -12.43
C PRO A 169 28.34 14.08 -11.70
N THR A 170 27.25 14.44 -12.39
CA THR A 170 26.12 15.22 -11.85
C THR A 170 25.19 14.44 -10.93
N TYR A 171 25.33 13.11 -10.82
CA TYR A 171 24.45 12.28 -10.00
C TYR A 171 24.94 12.16 -8.54
N ARG A 172 25.19 13.30 -7.89
CA ARG A 172 25.62 13.39 -6.48
C ARG A 172 25.18 14.72 -5.84
N ALA A 173 25.15 14.77 -4.51
CA ALA A 173 25.03 16.02 -3.78
C ALA A 173 26.35 16.81 -3.81
N TYR A 174 26.27 18.14 -3.90
CA TYR A 174 27.43 19.02 -3.85
C TYR A 174 27.28 19.97 -2.67
N HIS A 175 28.32 20.07 -1.85
CA HIS A 175 28.39 21.09 -0.83
C HIS A 175 28.70 22.44 -1.50
N ILE A 176 27.78 23.40 -1.36
CA ILE A 176 28.00 24.79 -1.75
C ILE A 176 28.40 25.54 -0.47
N PRO A 177 29.64 26.06 -0.37
CA PRO A 177 30.04 26.87 0.77
C PRO A 177 29.07 28.05 0.94
N SER A 178 28.63 28.29 2.17
CA SER A 178 27.98 29.55 2.52
C SER A 178 29.08 30.59 2.74
N ASP A 179 29.20 31.53 1.81
CA ASP A 179 29.97 32.78 2.02
C ASP A 179 29.33 33.65 3.10
#